data_AF-W8PLN0-F1
#
_entry.id   AF-W8PLN0-F1
#
_cell.length_a   1.000
_cell.length_b   1.000
_cell.length_c   1.000
_cell.angle_alpha   90.00
_cell.angle_beta   90.00
_cell.angle_gamma   90.00
#
_symmetry.space_group_name_H-M   'P 1'
#
loop_
_entity.id
_entity.type
_entity.pdbx_description
1 polymer ?
#
loop_
_entity_poly.entity_id
_entity_poly.type
_entity_poly.pdbx_seq_one_letter_code
_entity_poly.pdbx_strand_id
1 'polypeptide(L)' 'EKYRGKVLLIVNIASQCGLTKGNYAELTELSQKYADKDFKILSFPRNQFGGQMPEGDGEEMVCRLRSA' A
#
# COMPACT_ATOMS: atom_id res chain seq x y z
N GLU A 1 -8.59 18.14 -6.43
CA GLU A 1 -8.67 17.71 -7.84
C GLU A 1 -8.13 16.30 -8.11
N LYS A 2 -6.84 15.98 -7.92
CA LYS A 2 -6.20 14.71 -8.32
C LYS A 2 -6.96 13.39 -7.99
N TYR A 3 -7.68 13.35 -6.87
CA TYR A 3 -8.43 12.17 -6.41
C TYR A 3 -9.94 12.38 -6.32
N ARG A 4 -10.45 13.51 -6.81
CA ARG A 4 -11.89 13.82 -6.75
C ARG A 4 -12.68 12.76 -7.51
N GLY A 5 -13.77 12.28 -6.92
CA GLY A 5 -14.63 11.24 -7.51
C GLY A 5 -14.13 9.81 -7.33
N LYS A 6 -12.92 9.61 -6.77
CA LYS A 6 -12.35 8.28 -6.53
C LYS A 6 -12.62 7.81 -5.11
N VAL A 7 -12.91 6.53 -4.96
CA VAL A 7 -12.84 5.83 -3.67
C VAL A 7 -11.36 5.57 -3.37
N LEU A 8 -10.91 6.00 -2.19
CA LEU A 8 -9.53 5.86 -1.77
C LEU A 8 -9.42 4.91 -0.59
N LEU A 9 -8.52 3.93 -0.71
CA LEU A 9 -8.04 3.15 0.41
C LEU A 9 -6.65 3.67 0.82
N ILE A 10 -6.55 4.23 2.02
CA ILE A 10 -5.29 4.77 2.54
C ILE A 10 -4.73 3.78 3.56
N VAL A 11 -3.49 3.35 3.36
CA VAL A 11 -2.88 2.28 4.16
C VAL A 11 -1.51 2.69 4.66
N ASN A 12 -1.27 2.58 5.96
CA ASN A 12 0.08 2.60 6.50
C ASN A 12 0.71 1.20 6.32
N ILE A 13 1.88 1.15 5.68
CA ILE A 13 2.57 -0.11 5.40
C ILE A 13 3.85 -0.24 6.22
N ALA A 14 4.26 -1.48 6.45
CA ALA A 14 5.48 -1.90 7.12
C ALA A 14 6.02 -3.15 6.40
N SER A 15 7.34 -3.29 6.32
CA SER A 15 8.00 -4.38 5.60
C SER A 15 8.27 -5.61 6.47
N GLN A 16 8.41 -5.41 7.78
CA GLN A 16 8.72 -6.46 8.75
C GLN A 16 7.56 -6.74 9.72
N CYS A 17 6.33 -6.45 9.30
CA CYS A 17 5.14 -6.79 10.09
C CYS A 17 4.74 -8.25 9.83
N GLY A 18 4.22 -8.93 10.85
CA GLY A 18 3.67 -10.29 10.70
C GLY A 18 2.54 -10.39 9.67
N LEU A 19 1.88 -9.26 9.37
CA LEU A 19 0.79 -9.17 8.40
C LEU A 19 1.25 -8.74 6.99
N THR A 20 2.52 -8.36 6.80
CA THR A 20 3.00 -7.78 5.54
C THR A 20 2.70 -8.69 4.34
N LYS A 21 2.97 -10.00 4.46
CA LYS A 21 2.77 -10.95 3.35
C LYS A 21 1.31 -11.04 2.91
N GLY A 22 0.39 -11.22 3.87
CA GLY A 22 -1.04 -11.32 3.57
C GLY A 22 -1.59 -10.01 3.03
N ASN A 23 -1.33 -8.91 3.73
CA ASN A 23 -1.83 -7.60 3.34
C ASN A 23 -1.35 -7.18 1.95
N TYR A 24 -0.08 -7.44 1.59
CA TYR A 24 0.42 -7.03 0.27
C TYR A 24 -0.23 -7.84 -0.86
N ALA A 25 -0.47 -9.13 -0.65
CA ALA A 25 -1.19 -9.97 -1.60
C ALA A 25 -2.65 -9.49 -1.77
N GLU A 26 -3.36 -9.28 -0.67
CA GLU A 26 -4.75 -8.81 -0.70
C GLU A 26 -4.88 -7.40 -1.30
N LEU A 27 -3.95 -6.49 -1.01
CA LEU A 27 -3.94 -5.15 -1.62
C LEU A 27 -3.70 -5.24 -3.14
N THR A 28 -2.86 -6.17 -3.59
CA THR A 28 -2.64 -6.44 -5.02
C THR A 28 -3.92 -6.97 -5.66
N GLU A 29 -4.56 -7.97 -5.06
CA GLU A 29 -5.83 -8.52 -5.55
C GLU A 29 -6.93 -7.45 -5.59
N LEU A 30 -7.01 -6.59 -4.58
CA LEU A 30 -7.98 -5.50 -4.51
C LEU A 30 -7.73 -4.46 -5.61
N SER A 31 -6.45 -4.11 -5.85
CA SER A 31 -6.03 -3.22 -6.93
C SER A 31 -6.47 -3.77 -8.30
N GLN A 32 -6.22 -5.06 -8.54
CA GLN A 32 -6.58 -5.75 -9.79
C GLN A 32 -8.11 -5.86 -9.95
N LYS A 33 -8.82 -6.25 -8.89
CA LYS A 33 -10.28 -6.42 -8.89
C LYS A 33 -11.02 -5.13 -9.24
N TYR A 34 -10.47 -3.97 -8.87
CA TYR A 34 -11.07 -2.66 -9.11
C TYR A 34 -10.28 -1.80 -10.11
N ALA A 35 -9.43 -2.41 -10.95
CA ALA A 35 -8.58 -1.70 -11.90
C ALA A 35 -9.39 -0.80 -12.87
N ASP A 36 -10.57 -1.26 -13.29
CA ASP A 36 -11.47 -0.53 -14.21
C ASP A 36 -12.45 0.42 -13.49
N LYS A 37 -12.30 0.62 -12.18
CA LYS A 37 -13.15 1.50 -11.36
C LYS A 37 -12.38 2.73 -10.91
N ASP A 38 -13.10 3.74 -10.47
CA ASP A 38 -12.54 4.92 -9.80
C ASP A 38 -12.08 4.60 -8.36
N PHE A 39 -11.22 3.58 -8.22
CA PHE A 39 -10.64 3.13 -6.96
C PHE A 39 -9.11 3.29 -7.00
N LYS A 40 -8.53 3.78 -5.89
CA LYS A 40 -7.06 3.85 -5.72
C LYS A 40 -6.63 3.52 -4.30
N ILE A 41 -5.53 2.78 -4.22
CA ILE A 41 -4.82 2.50 -2.97
C ILE A 41 -3.65 3.48 -2.84
N LEU A 42 -3.54 4.13 -1.68
CA LEU A 42 -2.44 5.03 -1.34
C LEU A 42 -1.69 4.45 -0.13
N SER A 43 -0.48 3.95 -0.39
CA SER A 43 0.35 3.32 0.63
C SER A 43 1.40 4.29 1.18
N PHE A 44 1.48 4.38 2.51
CA PHE A 44 2.38 5.26 3.24
C PHE A 44 3.27 4.44 4.17
N PRO A 45 4.57 4.27 3.87
CA PRO A 45 5.52 3.65 4.78
C PRO A 45 5.55 4.35 6.14
N ARG A 46 5.50 3.58 7.23
CA ARG A 46 5.64 4.12 8.60
C ARG A 46 6.49 3.20 9.47
N ASN A 47 7.55 3.77 10.03
CA ASN A 47 8.44 3.07 10.95
C ASN A 47 8.08 3.23 12.45
N GLN A 48 6.96 3.90 12.74
CA GLN A 48 6.57 4.23 14.13
C GLN A 48 5.97 3.05 14.91
N PHE A 49 5.71 1.93 14.24
CA PHE A 49 5.10 0.76 14.84
C PHE A 49 6.16 -0.33 15.00
N GLY A 50 6.82 -0.35 16.16
CA GLY A 50 7.81 -1.37 16.50
C GLY A 50 9.03 -1.41 15.59
N GLY A 51 9.36 -0.33 14.87
CA GLY A 51 10.53 -0.30 13.99
C GLY A 51 10.42 -1.20 12.75
N GLN A 52 9.21 -1.54 12.32
CA GLN A 52 8.95 -2.53 11.27
C GLN A 52 9.11 -2.00 9.81
N MET A 53 9.71 -0.83 9.63
CA MET A 53 10.12 -0.30 8.32
C MET A 53 11.55 0.24 8.40
N PRO A 54 12.57 -0.64 8.54
CA PRO A 54 13.95 -0.21 8.71
C PRO A 54 14.61 0.35 7.44
N GLU A 55 14.09 0.07 6.24
CA GLU A 55 14.65 0.49 4.95
C GLU A 55 14.44 1.98 4.59
N GLY A 56 14.63 2.89 5.54
CA GLY A 56 14.52 4.33 5.29
C GLY A 56 13.07 4.78 5.07
N ASP A 57 12.80 5.43 3.94
CA ASP A 57 11.46 5.98 3.64
C ASP A 57 10.49 4.95 3.05
N GLY A 58 10.95 3.71 2.79
CA GLY A 58 10.14 2.61 2.29
C GLY A 58 9.62 2.80 0.86
N GLU A 59 10.21 3.70 0.06
CA GLU A 59 9.77 3.96 -1.32
C GLU A 59 9.81 2.70 -2.19
N GLU A 60 10.83 1.85 -2.02
CA GLU A 60 10.97 0.59 -2.75
C GLU A 60 9.74 -0.33 -2.56
N MET A 61 9.19 -0.40 -1.35
CA MET A 61 7.99 -1.20 -1.08
C MET A 61 6.74 -0.62 -1.74
N VAL A 62 6.64 0.71 -1.79
CA VAL A 62 5.54 1.39 -2.49
C VAL A 62 5.61 1.11 -3.99
N CYS A 63 6.80 1.12 -4.59
CA CYS A 63 6.99 0.78 -6.01
C CYS A 63 6.54 -0.66 -6.30
N ARG A 64 6.89 -1.63 -5.45
CA ARG A 64 6.44 -3.03 -5.61
C ARG A 64 4.92 -3.16 -5.60
N LEU A 65 4.22 -2.43 -4.73
CA LEU A 65 2.75 -2.43 -4.67
C LEU A 65 2.08 -1.70 -5.85
N ARG A 66 2.78 -0.79 -6.53
CA ARG A 66 2.25 -0.08 -7.72
C ARG A 66 2.44 -0.86 -9.01
N SER A 67 3.43 -1.75 -9.06
CA SER A 67 3.76 -2.57 -10.23
C SER A 67 2.99 -3.89 -10.31
N ALA A 68 2.20 -4.21 -9.30
CA ALA A 68 1.38 -5.41 -9.18
C ALA A 68 -0.10 -5.12 -9.48
#